data_AF-A0A915K392-F1
#
_entry.id   AF-A0A915K392-F1
#
_cell.length_a   1.000
_cell.length_b   1.000
_cell.length_c   1.000
_cell.angle_alpha   90.00
_cell.angle_beta   90.00
_cell.angle_gamma   90.00
#
_symmetry.space_group_name_H-M   'P 1'
#
loop_
_entity.id
_entity.type
_entity.pdbx_description
1 polymer ?
#
loop_
_entity_poly.entity_id
_entity_poly.type
_entity_poly.pdbx_seq_one_letter_code
_entity_poly.pdbx_strand_id
1 'polypeptide(L)' 'MVEYVDKLHEHFIDPVIVENCRYRMTQIPGYSSQMKESSIRDYTFPEGRKWTTCKK' A
#
# COMPACT_ATOMS: atom_id res chain seq x y z
N MET A 1 8.57 -20.13 -4.44
CA MET A 1 7.20 -19.92 -3.95
C MET A 1 7.10 -18.48 -3.48
N VAL A 2 6.03 -17.75 -3.78
CA VAL A 2 5.84 -16.35 -3.37
C VAL A 2 4.53 -16.27 -2.58
N GLU A 3 4.55 -15.60 -1.44
CA GLU A 3 3.40 -15.47 -0.55
C GLU A 3 2.58 -14.21 -0.87
N TYR A 4 1.24 -14.32 -0.80
CA TYR A 4 0.31 -13.23 -1.09
C TYR A 4 -0.66 -13.00 0.08
N VAL A 5 -0.86 -11.73 0.43
CA VAL A 5 -1.88 -11.27 1.38
C VAL A 5 -2.56 -10.03 0.81
N ASP A 6 -3.90 -9.98 0.80
CA ASP A 6 -4.70 -8.94 0.12
C ASP A 6 -4.87 -7.63 0.94
N LYS A 7 -3.92 -7.25 1.79
CA LYS A 7 -4.09 -6.10 2.68
C LYS A 7 -3.08 -5.00 2.36
N LEU A 8 -3.55 -3.75 2.37
CA LEU A 8 -2.75 -2.51 2.29
C LEU A 8 -2.14 -2.17 0.92
N HIS A 9 -2.42 -2.97 -0.11
CA HIS A 9 -1.96 -2.69 -1.48
C HIS A 9 -2.49 -1.35 -2.00
N GLU A 10 -3.66 -0.93 -1.53
CA GLU A 10 -4.28 0.34 -1.90
C GLU A 10 -3.44 1.57 -1.54
N HIS A 11 -2.47 1.43 -0.64
CA HIS A 11 -1.61 2.53 -0.21
C HIS A 11 -0.37 2.73 -1.09
N PHE A 12 -0.08 1.81 -2.02
CA PHE A 12 1.04 1.92 -2.95
C PHE A 12 0.64 2.55 -4.28
N ILE A 13 1.59 3.19 -4.95
CA ILE A 13 1.39 3.79 -6.28
C ILE A 13 1.38 2.72 -7.37
N ASP A 14 2.22 1.70 -7.23
CA ASP A 14 2.26 0.52 -8.10
C ASP A 14 1.87 -0.73 -7.28
N PRO A 15 0.57 -0.99 -7.06
CA PRO A 15 0.13 -2.14 -6.31
C PRO A 15 0.38 -3.42 -7.08
N VAL A 16 0.59 -4.52 -6.36
CA VAL A 16 0.77 -5.82 -7.00
C VAL A 16 -0.52 -6.29 -7.68
N ILE A 17 -0.39 -6.79 -8.91
CA ILE A 17 -1.50 -7.35 -9.68
C ILE A 17 -1.35 -8.87 -9.70
N VAL A 18 -2.36 -9.56 -9.16
CA VAL A 18 -2.46 -11.02 -9.20
C VAL A 18 -3.60 -11.40 -10.14
N GLU A 19 -3.28 -12.13 -11.21
CA GLU A 19 -4.25 -12.68 -12.16
C GLU A 19 -4.07 -14.19 -12.26
N ASN A 20 -5.17 -14.94 -12.23
CA ASN A 20 -5.14 -16.41 -12.32
C ASN A 20 -4.15 -17.05 -11.32
N CYS A 21 -4.14 -16.54 -10.08
CA CYS A 21 -3.21 -16.95 -9.01
C CYS A 21 -1.72 -16.75 -9.33
N ARG A 22 -1.38 -15.82 -10.22
CA ARG A 22 0.00 -15.50 -10.62
C ARG A 22 0.26 -14.00 -10.56
N TYR A 23 1.46 -13.65 -10.14
CA TYR A 23 1.93 -12.27 -10.14
C TYR A 23 2.18 -11.79 -11.57
N ARG A 24 1.65 -10.61 -11.90
CA ARG A 24 1.98 -9.90 -13.12
C ARG A 24 3.26 -9.09 -12.92
N MET A 25 4.02 -8.92 -13.99
CA MET A 25 5.20 -8.04 -13.99
C MET A 25 4.77 -6.58 -13.85
N THR A 26 5.57 -5.80 -13.13
CA THR A 26 5.37 -4.36 -12.97
C THR A 26 5.61 -3.64 -14.30
N GLN A 27 4.89 -2.56 -14.53
CA GLN A 27 4.98 -1.77 -15.77
C GLN A 27 5.71 -0.44 -15.58
N ILE A 28 5.93 -0.04 -14.33
CA ILE A 28 6.56 1.23 -13.96
C ILE A 28 8.00 0.94 -13.49
N PRO A 29 8.99 1.76 -13.89
CA PRO A 29 10.36 1.60 -13.40
C PRO A 29 10.42 1.88 -11.89
N GLY A 30 11.14 1.03 -11.16
CA GLY A 30 11.34 1.16 -9.73
C GLY A 30 11.15 -0.14 -8.98
N TYR A 31 11.05 -0.05 -7.65
CA TYR A 31 10.92 -1.20 -6.75
C TYR A 31 9.50 -1.37 -6.18
N SER A 32 8.50 -0.67 -6.74
CA SER A 32 7.10 -0.65 -6.28
C SER A 32 6.91 -0.28 -4.79
N SER A 33 7.93 0.32 -4.16
CA SER A 33 7.92 0.69 -2.74
C SER A 33 7.32 2.07 -2.47
N GLN A 34 6.95 2.81 -3.52
CA GLN A 34 6.45 4.17 -3.38
C GLN A 34 4.99 4.15 -2.87
N MET A 35 4.77 4.75 -1.71
CA MET A 35 3.45 4.92 -1.11
C MET A 35 2.77 6.20 -1.61
N LYS A 36 1.44 6.22 -1.61
CA LYS A 36 0.63 7.42 -1.87
C LYS A 36 0.82 8.43 -0.73
N GLU A 37 1.05 9.69 -1.08
CA GLU A 37 1.24 10.79 -0.12
C GLU A 37 0.04 10.94 0.84
N SER A 38 -1.18 10.72 0.34
CA SER A 38 -2.39 10.73 1.15
C SER A 38 -2.39 9.65 2.24
N SER A 39 -1.89 8.44 1.90
CA SER A 39 -1.77 7.33 2.84
C SER A 39 -0.75 7.65 3.93
N ILE A 40 0.40 8.22 3.56
CA ILE A 40 1.41 8.65 4.53
C ILE A 40 0.79 9.65 5.48
N ARG A 41 0.25 10.77 4.98
CA ARG A 41 -0.36 11.82 5.81
C ARG A 41 -1.46 11.30 6.75
N ASP A 42 -2.28 10.37 6.30
CA ASP A 42 -3.43 9.89 7.08
C ASP A 42 -3.06 8.88 8.16
N TYR A 43 -1.99 8.11 7.94
CA TYR A 43 -1.57 6.99 8.79
C TYR A 43 -0.21 7.22 9.49
N THR A 44 0.46 8.36 9.31
CA THR A 44 1.64 8.75 10.10
C THR A 44 1.28 8.74 11.59
N PHE A 45 1.97 7.93 12.38
CA PHE A 45 1.78 7.93 13.83
C PHE A 45 2.64 9.01 14.50
N PRO A 46 2.16 9.72 15.54
CA PRO A 46 0.83 9.65 16.17
C PRO A 46 -0.17 10.68 15.60
N GLU A 47 0.27 11.54 14.68
CA GLU A 47 -0.44 12.77 14.31
C GLU A 47 -1.46 12.58 13.18
N GLY A 48 -1.35 11.49 12.44
CA GLY A 48 -2.17 11.18 11.28
C GLY A 48 -3.65 11.14 11.63
N ARG A 49 -4.49 11.56 10.67
CA ARG A 49 -5.95 11.67 10.85
C ARG A 49 -6.58 10.39 11.40
N LYS A 50 -6.07 9.22 11.01
CA LYS A 50 -6.60 7.93 11.47
C LYS A 50 -6.29 7.64 12.94
N TRP A 51 -5.16 8.11 13.45
CA TRP A 51 -4.74 7.92 14.85
C TRP A 51 -5.40 8.94 15.79
N THR A 52 -5.50 10.19 15.35
CA THR A 52 -6.08 11.28 16.16
C THR A 52 -7.59 11.13 16.34
N THR A 53 -8.30 10.59 15.35
CA THR A 53 -9.75 10.33 15.46
C THR A 53 -10.09 9.24 16.49
N CYS A 54 -9.15 8.34 16.78
CA CYS A 54 -9.33 7.24 17.74
C CYS A 54 -9.23 7.69 19.21
N LYS A 55 -8.76 8.91 19.50
CA LYS A 55 -8.63 9.46 20.86
C LYS A 55 -9.92 10.11 21.41
N LYS A 56 -11.10 9.55 21.12
CA LYS A 56 -12.35 9.96 21.76
C LYS A 56 -12.69 9.08 22.95
#